data_AF-A0A1F2ZMR1-F1
#
_entry.id   AF-A0A1F2ZMR1-F1
#
_cell.length_a   1.000
_cell.length_b   1.000
_cell.length_c   1.000
_cell.angle_alpha   90.00
_cell.angle_beta   90.00
_cell.angle_gamma   90.00
#
_symmetry.space_group_name_H-M   'P 1'
#
loop_
_entity.id
_entity.type
_entity.pdbx_description
1 polymer ?
#
loop_
_entity_poly.entity_id
_entity_poly.type
_entity_poly.pdbx_seq_one_letter_code
_entity_poly.pdbx_strand_id
1 'polypeptide(L)'
;MAKQIRDLRIFGLIWSAIFLFFSYKFESWFFLSLAVGFFLISVINPQIFVQIKFYQGWIRFGNFLGKINGFLISFILFYVIFVPIGIILKILGKDPLRKKFDQAQDSYFIDRKDQPGDMKNQF
;
A
#
# COMPACT_ATOMS: atom_id res chain seq x y z
N MET A 1 -16.67 -4.89 -22.43
CA MET A 1 -16.02 -6.13 -22.92
C MET A 1 -14.60 -5.89 -23.46
N ALA A 2 -14.36 -4.94 -24.36
CA ALA A 2 -13.03 -4.69 -24.93
C ALA A 2 -11.93 -4.36 -23.89
N LYS A 3 -12.25 -3.57 -22.84
CA LYS A 3 -11.31 -3.23 -21.76
C LYS A 3 -10.83 -4.47 -21.00
N GLN A 4 -11.76 -5.34 -20.60
CA GLN A 4 -11.44 -6.58 -19.88
C GLN A 4 -10.59 -7.53 -20.71
N ILE A 5 -10.87 -7.67 -22.01
CA ILE A 5 -10.04 -8.50 -22.90
C ILE A 5 -8.62 -7.95 -22.98
N ARG A 6 -8.45 -6.64 -23.08
CA ARG A 6 -7.12 -5.99 -23.07
C ARG A 6 -6.39 -6.26 -21.76
N ASP A 7 -7.06 -6.14 -20.62
CA ASP A 7 -6.45 -6.37 -19.31
C ASP A 7 -5.97 -7.82 -19.16
N LEU A 8 -6.75 -8.80 -19.65
CA LEU A 8 -6.36 -10.21 -19.67
C LEU A 8 -5.17 -10.49 -20.60
N ARG A 9 -5.09 -9.80 -21.75
CA ARG A 9 -3.94 -9.90 -22.66
C ARG A 9 -2.66 -9.39 -21.99
N ILE A 10 -2.74 -8.19 -21.39
CA ILE A 10 -1.62 -7.59 -20.67
C ILE A 10 -1.16 -8.52 -19.54
N PHE A 11 -2.10 -9.04 -18.76
CA PHE A 11 -1.81 -10.00 -17.69
C PHE A 11 -1.05 -11.23 -18.21
N GLY A 12 -1.52 -11.87 -19.29
CA GLY A 12 -0.85 -13.03 -19.88
C GLY A 12 0.54 -12.70 -20.44
N LEU A 13 0.72 -11.52 -21.04
CA LEU A 13 2.02 -11.05 -21.55
C LEU A 13 3.03 -10.80 -20.42
N ILE A 14 2.59 -10.22 -19.30
CA ILE A 14 3.44 -10.01 -18.12
C ILE A 14 3.94 -11.37 -17.59
N TRP A 15 3.06 -12.36 -17.44
CA TRP A 15 3.45 -13.70 -17.00
C TRP A 15 4.38 -14.40 -17.98
N SER A 16 4.13 -14.27 -19.28
CA SER A 16 5.03 -14.78 -20.32
C SER A 16 6.43 -14.17 -20.21
N ALA A 17 6.53 -12.84 -20.03
CA ALA A 17 7.81 -12.15 -19.85
C ALA A 17 8.55 -12.60 -18.58
N ILE A 18 7.82 -12.79 -17.47
CA ILE A 18 8.39 -13.32 -16.22
C ILE A 18 8.99 -14.71 -16.46
N PHE A 19 8.23 -15.64 -17.06
CA PHE A 19 8.73 -16.99 -17.31
C PHE A 19 9.87 -17.02 -18.33
N LEU A 20 9.87 -16.12 -19.32
CA LEU A 20 10.97 -15.99 -20.26
C LEU A 20 12.26 -15.54 -19.56
N PHE A 21 12.17 -14.58 -18.63
CA PHE A 21 13.31 -14.16 -17.81
C PHE A 21 13.87 -15.33 -16.97
N PHE A 22 12.98 -16.10 -16.33
CA PHE A 22 13.38 -17.29 -15.58
C PHE A 22 13.97 -18.38 -16.48
N SER A 23 13.42 -18.60 -17.67
CA SER A 23 13.96 -19.54 -18.64
C SER A 23 15.37 -19.17 -19.06
N TYR A 24 15.62 -17.89 -19.32
CA TYR A 24 16.96 -17.39 -19.62
C TYR A 24 17.91 -17.54 -18.44
N LYS A 25 17.48 -17.21 -17.22
CA LYS A 25 18.34 -17.24 -16.03
C LYS A 25 18.72 -18.65 -15.58
N PHE A 26 17.83 -19.62 -15.74
CA PHE A 26 18.00 -20.99 -15.26
C PHE A 26 18.22 -22.01 -16.41
N GLU A 27 18.34 -21.54 -17.65
CA GLU A 27 18.49 -22.37 -18.87
C GLU A 27 17.50 -23.53 -18.97
N SER A 28 16.31 -23.35 -18.39
CA SER A 28 15.34 -24.43 -18.24
C SER A 28 14.27 -24.34 -19.33
N TRP A 29 14.15 -25.43 -20.08
CA TRP A 29 13.14 -25.61 -21.13
C TRP A 29 11.72 -25.65 -20.56
N PHE A 30 11.57 -26.01 -19.29
CA PHE A 30 10.28 -25.99 -18.60
C PHE A 30 9.73 -24.56 -18.48
N PHE A 31 10.58 -23.58 -18.14
CA PHE A 31 10.13 -22.18 -18.10
C PHE A 31 9.89 -21.62 -19.50
N LEU A 32 10.62 -22.10 -20.51
CA LEU A 32 10.40 -21.71 -21.90
C LEU A 32 9.02 -22.15 -22.39
N SER A 33 8.65 -23.41 -22.14
CA SER A 33 7.34 -23.94 -22.55
C SER A 33 6.20 -23.19 -21.86
N LEU A 34 6.38 -22.82 -20.58
CA LEU A 34 5.40 -22.02 -19.84
C LEU A 34 5.30 -20.59 -20.40
N ALA A 35 6.41 -19.95 -20.73
CA ALA A 35 6.44 -18.62 -21.34
C ALA A 35 5.69 -18.59 -22.68
N VAL A 36 5.95 -19.58 -23.55
CA VAL A 36 5.28 -19.73 -24.85
C VAL A 36 3.79 -20.04 -24.66
N GLY A 37 3.44 -20.94 -23.72
CA GLY A 37 2.05 -21.27 -23.42
C GLY A 37 1.24 -20.04 -23.00
N PHE A 38 1.76 -19.24 -22.07
CA PHE A 38 1.11 -18.00 -21.63
C PHE A 38 1.00 -16.96 -22.76
N PHE A 39 2.02 -16.86 -23.62
CA PHE A 39 2.00 -15.98 -24.79
C PHE A 39 0.88 -16.38 -25.78
N LEU A 40 0.81 -17.65 -26.15
CA LEU A 40 -0.19 -18.16 -27.09
C LEU A 40 -1.61 -17.98 -26.55
N ILE A 41 -1.83 -18.28 -25.27
CA ILE A 41 -3.14 -18.09 -24.64
C ILE A 41 -3.53 -16.61 -24.65
N SER A 42 -2.59 -15.70 -24.39
CA SER A 42 -2.84 -14.26 -24.40
C SER A 42 -3.26 -13.75 -25.79
N VAL A 43 -2.57 -14.17 -26.84
CA VAL A 43 -2.84 -13.69 -28.21
C VAL A 43 -4.10 -14.32 -28.81
N ILE A 44 -4.28 -15.64 -28.65
CA ILE A 44 -5.36 -16.39 -29.31
C ILE A 44 -6.69 -16.21 -28.56
N ASN A 45 -6.73 -16.55 -27.27
CA ASN A 45 -7.96 -16.46 -26.48
C ASN A 45 -7.67 -16.14 -25.00
N PRO A 46 -7.60 -14.85 -24.63
CA PRO A 46 -7.27 -14.44 -23.26
C PRO A 46 -8.38 -14.76 -22.25
N GLN A 47 -9.58 -15.17 -22.68
CA GLN A 47 -10.67 -15.53 -21.76
C GLN A 47 -10.40 -16.83 -20.99
N ILE A 48 -9.49 -17.67 -21.47
CA ILE A 48 -9.08 -18.91 -20.80
C ILE A 48 -8.57 -18.61 -19.37
N PHE A 49 -7.88 -17.48 -19.16
CA PHE A 49 -7.41 -17.07 -17.82
C PHE A 49 -8.55 -16.81 -16.83
N VAL A 50 -9.74 -16.46 -17.32
CA VAL A 50 -10.95 -16.28 -16.50
C VAL A 50 -11.62 -17.62 -16.23
N GLN A 51 -11.70 -18.51 -17.22
CA GLN A 51 -12.30 -19.83 -17.09
C GLN A 51 -11.56 -20.71 -16.07
N ILE A 52 -10.24 -20.68 -16.11
CA ILE A 52 -9.36 -21.42 -15.16
C ILE A 52 -9.29 -20.70 -13.79
N LYS A 53 -9.98 -19.56 -13.62
CA LYS A 53 -10.00 -18.72 -12.41
C LYS A 53 -8.64 -18.17 -11.97
N PHE A 54 -7.59 -18.33 -12.78
CA PHE A 54 -6.24 -17.87 -12.47
C PHE A 54 -6.17 -16.33 -12.31
N TYR A 55 -6.79 -15.59 -13.24
CA TYR A 55 -6.85 -14.12 -13.14
C TYR A 55 -7.60 -13.66 -11.89
N GLN A 56 -8.71 -14.30 -11.56
CA GLN A 56 -9.53 -13.94 -10.38
C GLN A 56 -8.78 -14.21 -9.07
N GLY A 57 -8.06 -15.34 -9.00
CA GLY A 57 -7.19 -15.68 -7.86
C GLY A 57 -6.09 -14.64 -7.67
N TRP A 58 -5.42 -14.24 -8.76
CA TRP A 58 -4.38 -13.21 -8.71
C TRP A 58 -4.91 -11.86 -8.25
N ILE A 59 -6.06 -11.42 -8.76
CA ILE A 59 -6.69 -10.16 -8.34
C ILE A 59 -7.10 -10.22 -6.86
N ARG A 60 -7.66 -11.34 -6.39
CA ARG A 60 -8.02 -11.51 -4.97
C ARG A 60 -6.79 -11.44 -4.07
N PHE A 61 -5.69 -12.06 -4.50
CA PHE A 61 -4.41 -12.00 -3.81
C PHE A 61 -3.86 -10.56 -3.77
N GLY A 62 -3.86 -9.86 -4.90
CA GLY A 62 -3.47 -8.46 -4.97
C GLY A 62 -4.31 -7.56 -4.07
N ASN A 63 -5.63 -7.77 -4.01
CA ASN A 63 -6.52 -7.04 -3.12
C ASN A 63 -6.22 -7.32 -1.64
N PHE A 64 -5.91 -8.58 -1.29
CA PHE A 64 -5.51 -8.94 0.06
C PHE A 64 -4.20 -8.27 0.48
N LEU A 65 -3.18 -8.32 -0.38
CA LEU A 65 -1.92 -7.59 -0.17
C LEU A 65 -2.15 -6.07 -0.06
N GLY A 66 -3.03 -5.51 -0.89
CA GLY A 66 -3.39 -4.09 -0.83
C GLY A 66 -3.96 -3.66 0.52
N LYS A 67 -4.74 -4.53 1.19
CA LYS A 67 -5.24 -4.27 2.55
C LYS A 67 -4.11 -4.23 3.59
N ILE A 68 -3.15 -5.14 3.47
CA ILE A 68 -1.99 -5.20 4.39
C ILE A 68 -1.07 -4.00 4.16
N ASN A 69 -0.95 -3.53 2.92
CA ASN A 69 -0.06 -2.44 2.56
C ASN A 69 -0.34 -1.15 3.36
N GLY A 70 -1.62 -0.80 3.56
CA GLY A 70 -1.99 0.39 4.35
C GLY A 70 -1.52 0.31 5.80
N PHE A 71 -1.64 -0.87 6.42
CA PHE A 71 -1.10 -1.13 7.74
C PHE A 71 0.43 -1.07 7.76
N LEU A 72 1.09 -1.70 6.77
CA LEU A 72 2.54 -1.75 6.68
C LEU A 72 3.15 -0.36 6.51
N ILE A 73 2.61 0.46 5.61
CA ILE A 73 3.06 1.83 5.38
C ILE A 73 2.87 2.67 6.65
N SER A 74 1.71 2.58 7.29
CA SER A 74 1.43 3.33 8.53
C SER A 74 2.34 2.90 9.68
N PHE A 75 2.61 1.59 9.80
CA PHE A 75 3.53 1.05 10.78
C PHE A 75 4.95 1.60 10.57
N ILE A 76 5.46 1.54 9.34
CA ILE A 76 6.78 2.08 9.00
C ILE A 76 6.83 3.58 9.28
N LEU A 77 5.84 4.35 8.83
CA LEU A 77 5.75 5.78 9.05
C LEU A 77 5.78 6.13 10.55
N PHE A 78 5.01 5.38 11.35
CA PHE A 78 4.97 5.57 12.80
C PHE A 78 6.32 5.32 13.45
N TYR A 79 6.95 4.19 13.19
CA TYR A 79 8.20 3.84 13.86
C TYR A 79 9.42 4.58 13.32
N VAL A 80 9.43 4.96 12.04
CA VAL A 80 10.58 5.65 11.41
C VAL A 80 10.49 7.16 11.55
N ILE A 81 9.28 7.73 11.61
CA ILE A 81 9.12 9.19 11.68
C ILE A 81 8.58 9.61 13.05
N PHE A 82 7.40 9.15 13.44
CA PHE A 82 6.72 9.68 14.63
C PHE A 82 7.42 9.27 15.94
N VAL A 83 7.87 8.02 16.07
CA VAL A 83 8.59 7.53 17.24
C VAL A 83 9.90 8.29 17.49
N PRO A 84 10.83 8.43 16.51
CA PRO A 84 12.06 9.18 16.75
C PRO A 84 11.81 10.65 17.03
N ILE A 85 10.80 11.28 16.40
CA ILE A 85 10.39 12.64 16.77
C ILE A 85 9.97 12.70 18.24
N GLY A 86 9.17 11.75 18.70
CA GLY A 86 8.77 11.66 20.11
C GLY A 86 9.95 11.46 21.06
N ILE A 87 10.93 10.63 20.68
CA ILE A 87 12.17 10.42 21.44
C ILE A 87 12.98 11.73 21.49
N ILE A 88 13.16 12.42 20.36
CA ILE A 88 13.88 13.70 20.28
C ILE A 88 13.20 14.74 21.18
N LEU A 89 11.87 14.88 21.12
CA LEU A 89 11.13 15.81 21.98
C LEU A 89 11.32 15.48 23.47
N LYS A 90 11.33 14.19 23.82
CA LYS A 90 11.56 13.73 25.20
C LYS A 90 12.98 14.05 25.67
N ILE A 91 14.00 13.85 24.83
CA ILE A 91 15.40 14.20 25.14
C ILE A 91 15.57 15.71 25.28
N LEU A 92 14.92 16.50 24.43
CA LEU A 92 14.92 17.96 24.50
C LEU A 92 14.06 18.52 25.65
N GLY A 93 13.41 17.66 26.45
CA GLY A 93 12.52 18.07 27.54
C GLY A 93 11.27 18.82 27.09
N LYS A 94 10.94 18.82 25.80
CA LYS A 94 9.77 19.51 25.24
C LYS A 94 8.54 18.64 25.43
N ASP A 95 7.58 19.13 26.20
CA ASP A 95 6.25 18.52 26.33
C ASP A 95 5.19 19.45 25.72
N PRO A 96 4.96 19.38 24.39
CA PRO A 96 4.01 20.26 23.71
C PRO A 96 2.57 20.04 24.19
N LEU A 97 2.27 18.88 24.77
CA LEU A 97 0.93 18.54 25.25
C LEU A 97 0.78 18.70 26.77
N ARG A 98 1.83 19.14 27.49
CA ARG A 98 1.84 19.30 28.95
C ARG A 98 1.23 18.09 29.67
N LYS A 99 1.63 16.89 29.26
CA LYS A 99 1.09 15.60 29.73
C LYS A 99 1.50 15.24 31.14
N LYS A 100 2.49 15.91 31.73
CA LYS A 100 2.89 15.69 33.13
C LYS A 100 1.75 16.11 34.06
N PHE A 101 1.33 15.17 34.91
CA PHE A 101 0.37 15.44 35.97
C PHE A 101 1.04 16.23 37.09
N ASP A 102 0.46 17.38 37.41
CA ASP A 102 0.82 18.27 38.50
C ASP A 102 -0.29 18.22 39.57
N GLN A 103 0.04 17.70 40.75
CA GLN A 103 -0.89 17.58 41.88
C GLN A 103 -1.15 18.91 42.58
N ALA A 104 -0.31 19.93 42.36
CA ALA A 104 -0.44 21.24 42.97
C ALA A 104 -1.27 22.23 42.14
N GLN A 105 -1.69 21.82 40.93
CA GLN A 105 -2.54 22.65 40.05
C GLN A 105 -4.02 22.42 40.35
N ASP A 106 -4.74 23.49 40.63
CA ASP A 106 -6.20 23.45 40.83
C ASP A 106 -6.96 23.17 39.51
N SER A 107 -6.37 23.51 38.36
CA SER A 107 -6.96 23.27 37.04
C SER A 107 -5.92 23.24 35.92
N TYR A 108 -6.12 22.38 34.92
CA TYR A 108 -5.32 22.33 33.68
C TYR A 108 -5.89 23.21 32.57
N PHE A 109 -7.00 23.92 32.82
CA PHE A 109 -7.56 24.85 31.84
C PHE A 109 -6.56 25.98 31.56
N ILE A 110 -6.24 26.16 30.28
CA ILE A 110 -5.43 27.28 29.83
C ILE A 110 -6.35 28.48 29.63
N ASP A 111 -6.26 29.46 30.53
CA ASP A 111 -7.00 30.72 30.37
C ASP A 111 -6.59 31.42 29.09
N ARG A 112 -7.61 31.78 28.30
CA ARG A 112 -7.42 32.50 27.04
C ARG A 112 -7.30 33.98 27.37
N LYS A 113 -6.25 34.63 26.88
CA LYS A 113 -6.10 36.09 26.99
C LYS A 113 -7.07 36.84 26.08
N ASP A 114 -7.42 36.25 24.95
CA ASP A 114 -8.28 36.85 23.93
C ASP A 114 -9.57 36.04 23.76
N GLN A 115 -10.70 36.75 23.66
CA GLN A 115 -11.97 36.13 23.29
C GLN A 115 -11.97 35.82 21.78
N PRO A 116 -12.48 34.65 21.35
CA PRO A 116 -12.58 34.34 19.93
C PRO A 116 -13.45 35.41 19.25
N GLY A 117 -12.93 35.98 18.16
CA GLY A 117 -13.64 36.98 17.37
C GLY A 117 -14.92 36.42 16.74
N ASP A 118 -15.80 37.33 16.30
CA ASP A 118 -17.06 36.99 15.65
C ASP A 118 -16.80 36.13 14.39
N MET A 119 -17.40 34.93 14.33
CA MET A 119 -17.16 33.96 13.25
C MET A 119 -17.86 34.31 11.93
N LYS A 120 -18.28 35.56 11.76
CA LYS A 120 -19.01 36.02 10.58
C LYS A 120 -18.23 35.87 9.27
N ASN A 121 -16.89 35.86 9.31
CA ASN A 121 -16.03 35.70 8.12
C ASN A 121 -14.90 34.68 8.38
N GLN A 122 -15.25 33.41 8.59
CA GLN A 122 -14.28 32.35 8.88
C GLN A 122 -13.62 31.72 7.64
N PHE A 123 -14.00 32.14 6.43
CA PHE A 123 -13.50 31.63 5.15
C PHE A 123 -13.09 32.78 4.22
#